data_AF-A0A9D4D3P0-F1
#
_entry.id   AF-A0A9D4D3P0-F1
#
_cell.length_a   1.000
_cell.length_b   1.000
_cell.length_c   1.000
_cell.angle_alpha   90.00
_cell.angle_beta   90.00
_cell.angle_gamma   90.00
#
_symmetry.space_group_name_H-M   'P 1'
#
loop_
_entity.id
_entity.type
_entity.pdbx_description
1 polymer ?
#
loop_
_entity_poly.entity_id
_entity_poly.type
_entity_poly.pdbx_seq_one_letter_code
_entity_poly.pdbx_strand_id
1 'polypeptide(L)'
;MEAKPIVTSHGNQLVFSSLVKPLLEDLPKEPAEWKRSYGRPARNVHLEASFVPYDDDILPDDSVKTLVSRLYFHVYWTDCDLEGYKNTVKEEITEWQNALKNKNIPDWMIVVVHSDENKMKTKLLPRSSVYDKIKSDFGGKQPERIVVLELHREDRKGGELWQGFLSRLRQLLLQAFTRHLQKYEDNMRAQREKRNDIGWNFQNYFIVQEELGFMFEMLGLYDDALIQYDELDALFTQFVVNHASGQAVPWLRTLVEPCKSWAGLCLQKPISWEKRNLIKDNAVSLLELRNYLFTRQCALLLLVKRPAEIVQRAIDYLHETVQEMKVLEVSLNREPYTTCIRQSRK
;
A
#
# COMPACT_ATOMS: atom_id res chain seq x y z
N MET A 1 -0.55 -6.08 -9.50
CA MET A 1 -0.29 -4.95 -8.60
C MET A 1 0.84 -5.36 -7.68
N GLU A 2 1.90 -4.55 -7.59
CA GLU A 2 3.08 -4.93 -6.78
C GLU A 2 2.88 -4.66 -5.29
N ALA A 3 2.04 -3.68 -4.92
CA ALA A 3 1.64 -3.43 -3.54
C ALA A 3 0.23 -3.95 -3.28
N LYS A 4 0.04 -4.66 -2.17
CA LYS A 4 -1.26 -5.06 -1.61
C LYS A 4 -1.22 -4.80 -0.11
N PRO A 5 -2.35 -4.45 0.54
CA PRO A 5 -2.36 -4.32 1.99
C PRO A 5 -1.98 -5.64 2.65
N ILE A 6 -1.14 -5.55 3.66
CA ILE A 6 -0.67 -6.69 4.43
C ILE A 6 -1.60 -6.89 5.62
N VAL A 7 -2.16 -8.10 5.73
CA VAL A 7 -3.06 -8.53 6.80
C VAL A 7 -2.36 -9.65 7.56
N THR A 8 -2.27 -9.54 8.89
CA THR A 8 -1.68 -10.65 9.67
C THR A 8 -2.73 -11.71 9.98
N SER A 9 -2.33 -12.97 9.98
CA SER A 9 -3.13 -14.12 10.39
C SER A 9 -2.60 -14.71 11.69
N HIS A 10 -3.43 -14.80 12.71
CA HIS A 10 -3.11 -15.43 14.00
C HIS A 10 -4.14 -16.52 14.39
N GLY A 11 -3.86 -17.28 15.43
CA GLY A 11 -4.69 -18.42 15.85
C GLY A 11 -4.46 -19.66 14.98
N ASN A 12 -5.54 -20.40 14.68
CA ASN A 12 -5.46 -21.69 13.98
C ASN A 12 -5.06 -21.52 12.49
N GLN A 13 -3.78 -21.78 12.19
CA GLN A 13 -3.23 -21.64 10.84
C GLN A 13 -3.69 -22.72 9.86
N LEU A 14 -4.12 -23.90 10.34
CA LEU A 14 -4.66 -24.95 9.48
C LEU A 14 -6.00 -24.51 8.88
N VAL A 15 -6.86 -23.91 9.72
CA VAL A 15 -8.14 -23.32 9.29
C VAL A 15 -7.90 -22.21 8.28
N PHE A 16 -7.01 -21.26 8.59
CA PHE A 16 -6.68 -20.18 7.67
C PHE A 16 -6.18 -20.70 6.32
N SER A 17 -5.26 -21.68 6.32
CA SER A 17 -4.68 -22.26 5.10
C SER A 17 -5.74 -22.89 4.18
N SER A 18 -6.80 -23.44 4.76
CA SER A 18 -7.93 -24.00 3.99
C SER A 18 -8.83 -22.94 3.35
N LEU A 19 -8.84 -21.72 3.90
CA LEU A 19 -9.74 -20.63 3.50
C LEU A 19 -9.04 -19.53 2.69
N VAL A 20 -7.71 -19.42 2.75
CA VAL A 20 -6.96 -18.30 2.15
C VAL A 20 -7.08 -18.23 0.63
N LYS A 21 -7.07 -19.37 -0.06
CA LYS A 21 -7.20 -19.40 -1.52
C LYS A 21 -8.54 -18.82 -1.98
N PRO A 22 -9.71 -19.35 -1.55
CA PRO A 22 -10.98 -18.76 -1.94
C PRO A 22 -11.18 -17.35 -1.35
N LEU A 23 -10.57 -17.02 -0.21
CA LEU A 23 -10.55 -15.64 0.31
C LEU A 23 -9.93 -14.66 -0.70
N LEU A 24 -8.73 -14.97 -1.20
CA LEU A 24 -8.03 -14.12 -2.16
C LEU A 24 -8.73 -14.05 -3.51
N GLU A 25 -9.40 -15.13 -3.93
CA GLU A 25 -10.20 -15.16 -5.15
C GLU A 25 -11.49 -14.33 -5.04
N ASP A 26 -12.16 -14.35 -3.89
CA ASP A 26 -13.48 -13.73 -3.72
C ASP A 26 -13.43 -12.30 -3.18
N LEU A 27 -12.39 -11.92 -2.41
CA LEU A 27 -12.24 -10.58 -1.86
C LEU A 27 -12.35 -9.47 -2.92
N PRO A 28 -11.69 -9.54 -4.09
CA PRO A 28 -11.78 -8.49 -5.09
C PRO A 28 -13.02 -8.57 -6.01
N LYS A 29 -13.89 -9.59 -5.87
CA LYS A 29 -15.02 -9.79 -6.81
C LYS A 29 -16.12 -8.73 -6.70
N GLU A 30 -16.35 -8.21 -5.50
CA GLU A 30 -17.34 -7.18 -5.26
C GLU A 30 -16.67 -5.88 -4.81
N PRO A 31 -17.15 -4.73 -5.29
CA PRO A 31 -16.64 -3.45 -4.85
C PRO A 31 -17.11 -3.13 -3.42
N ALA A 32 -16.31 -2.35 -2.71
CA ALA A 32 -16.70 -1.72 -1.46
C ALA A 32 -16.71 -0.20 -1.61
N GLU A 33 -17.72 0.44 -1.02
CA GLU A 33 -17.84 1.89 -1.02
C GLU A 33 -16.84 2.50 -0.04
N TRP A 34 -15.85 3.21 -0.57
CA TRP A 34 -14.88 3.95 0.19
C TRP A 34 -15.28 5.43 0.29
N LYS A 35 -15.52 5.88 1.53
CA LYS A 35 -15.83 7.28 1.85
C LYS A 35 -14.65 7.92 2.54
N ARG A 36 -14.15 9.00 1.94
CA ARG A 36 -13.08 9.81 2.52
C ARG A 36 -13.65 10.91 3.40
N SER A 37 -12.80 11.41 4.30
CA SER A 37 -13.05 12.62 5.08
C SER A 37 -13.27 13.86 4.18
N TYR A 38 -13.82 14.92 4.77
CA TYR A 38 -13.97 16.26 4.13
C TYR A 38 -14.87 16.30 2.89
N GLY A 39 -15.92 15.48 2.84
CA GLY A 39 -16.96 15.60 1.81
C GLY A 39 -16.53 15.20 0.39
N ARG A 40 -15.40 14.50 0.24
CA ARG A 40 -15.01 13.94 -1.05
C ARG A 40 -16.02 12.87 -1.50
N PRO A 41 -16.30 12.75 -2.80
CA PRO A 41 -17.25 11.78 -3.32
C PRO A 41 -16.82 10.36 -2.97
N ALA A 42 -17.80 9.50 -2.70
CA ALA A 42 -17.56 8.09 -2.46
C ALA A 42 -17.00 7.43 -3.73
N ARG A 43 -16.07 6.49 -3.55
CA ARG A 43 -15.46 5.69 -4.62
C ARG A 43 -15.76 4.22 -4.38
N ASN A 44 -16.04 3.48 -5.45
CA ASN A 44 -16.14 2.03 -5.38
C ASN A 44 -14.77 1.43 -5.69
N VAL A 45 -14.21 0.68 -4.74
CA VAL A 45 -12.87 0.07 -4.85
C VAL A 45 -12.96 -1.43 -4.69
N HIS A 46 -12.13 -2.16 -5.44
CA HIS A 46 -11.98 -3.61 -5.29
C HIS A 46 -10.75 -3.85 -4.44
N LEU A 47 -10.92 -4.56 -3.32
CA LEU A 47 -9.84 -4.81 -2.39
C LEU A 47 -9.14 -6.12 -2.71
N GLU A 48 -7.82 -6.05 -2.73
CA GLU A 48 -6.95 -7.21 -2.62
C GLU A 48 -6.23 -7.18 -1.27
N ALA A 49 -5.68 -8.30 -0.84
CA ALA A 49 -4.85 -8.37 0.37
C ALA A 49 -3.74 -9.40 0.19
N SER A 50 -2.64 -9.22 0.94
CA SER A 50 -1.64 -10.24 1.18
C SER A 50 -1.69 -10.64 2.64
N PHE A 51 -1.54 -11.93 2.93
CA PHE A 51 -1.57 -12.43 4.29
C PHE A 51 -0.19 -12.90 4.72
N VAL A 52 0.20 -12.53 5.94
CA VAL A 52 1.43 -12.99 6.59
C VAL A 52 1.10 -13.56 7.97
N PRO A 53 1.91 -14.49 8.51
CA PRO A 53 1.75 -14.91 9.90
C PRO A 53 1.85 -13.71 10.85
N TYR A 54 1.03 -13.71 11.89
CA TYR A 54 1.18 -12.76 12.99
C TYR A 54 2.44 -13.07 13.80
N ASP A 55 3.16 -12.03 14.13
CA ASP A 55 4.27 -12.01 15.07
C ASP A 55 4.20 -10.65 15.82
N ASP A 56 4.39 -10.67 17.14
CA ASP A 56 4.33 -9.46 17.96
C ASP A 56 5.52 -8.53 17.64
N ASP A 57 6.67 -9.11 17.27
CA ASP A 57 7.91 -8.38 17.00
C ASP A 57 7.84 -7.53 15.72
N ILE A 58 6.92 -7.85 14.81
CA ILE A 58 6.74 -7.13 13.53
C ILE A 58 5.61 -6.11 13.60
N LEU A 59 4.91 -5.97 14.72
CA LEU A 59 3.82 -5.00 14.84
C LEU A 59 4.34 -3.58 14.65
N PRO A 60 3.69 -2.77 13.80
CA PRO A 60 4.14 -1.42 13.52
C PRO A 60 4.08 -0.59 14.80
N ASP A 61 5.17 0.10 15.12
CA ASP A 61 5.15 1.16 16.10
C ASP A 61 4.76 2.50 15.46
N ASP A 62 4.62 3.54 16.29
CA ASP A 62 4.31 4.89 15.82
C ASP A 62 5.46 5.54 15.00
N SER A 63 6.65 4.93 14.99
CA SER A 63 7.81 5.40 14.23
C SER A 63 7.78 4.94 12.76
N VAL A 64 7.07 3.84 12.45
CA VAL A 64 6.91 3.35 11.08
C VAL A 64 6.04 4.30 10.26
N LYS A 65 6.68 5.13 9.43
CA LYS A 65 6.01 6.11 8.57
C LYS A 65 5.59 5.59 7.19
N THR A 66 6.09 4.44 6.75
CA THR A 66 5.74 3.88 5.42
C THR A 66 4.31 3.34 5.39
N LEU A 67 3.66 3.50 4.24
CA LEU A 67 2.34 2.95 3.94
C LEU A 67 2.44 1.61 3.20
N VAL A 68 3.47 1.38 2.39
CA VAL A 68 3.56 0.19 1.54
C VAL A 68 3.78 -1.10 2.32
N SER A 69 4.67 -1.08 3.31
CA SER A 69 5.04 -2.28 4.10
C SER A 69 4.26 -2.41 5.41
N ARG A 70 3.25 -1.56 5.61
CA ARG A 70 2.50 -1.49 6.85
C ARG A 70 1.55 -2.69 6.96
N LEU A 71 1.48 -3.25 8.18
CA LEU A 71 0.45 -4.20 8.57
C LEU A 71 -0.83 -3.40 8.83
N TYR A 72 -1.80 -3.50 7.92
CA TYR A 72 -3.02 -2.70 7.96
C TYR A 72 -4.09 -3.29 8.87
N PHE A 73 -4.09 -4.62 9.03
CA PHE A 73 -5.21 -5.30 9.66
C PHE A 73 -4.77 -6.65 10.24
N HIS A 74 -5.44 -7.08 11.31
CA HIS A 74 -5.06 -8.28 12.04
C HIS A 74 -6.27 -9.21 12.21
N VAL A 75 -6.14 -10.47 11.80
CA VAL A 75 -7.22 -11.46 11.86
C VAL A 75 -6.82 -12.62 12.77
N TYR A 76 -7.68 -12.93 13.74
CA TYR A 76 -7.56 -14.14 14.55
C TYR A 76 -8.52 -15.21 14.03
N TRP A 77 -8.01 -16.41 13.75
CA TRP A 77 -8.80 -17.54 13.25
C TRP A 77 -8.96 -18.59 14.35
N THR A 78 -10.18 -19.07 14.56
CA THR A 78 -10.45 -20.19 15.48
C THR A 78 -11.58 -21.05 14.98
N ASP A 79 -11.51 -22.35 15.25
CA ASP A 79 -12.56 -23.35 15.04
C ASP A 79 -12.82 -24.17 16.32
N CYS A 80 -12.45 -23.63 17.49
CA CYS A 80 -12.57 -24.34 18.76
C CYS A 80 -14.04 -24.56 19.18
N ASP A 81 -14.29 -25.59 19.99
CA ASP A 81 -15.53 -25.76 20.72
C ASP A 81 -15.53 -24.94 22.03
N LEU A 82 -16.59 -25.09 22.85
CA LEU A 82 -16.72 -24.39 24.12
C LEU A 82 -15.67 -24.80 25.17
N GLU A 83 -15.11 -26.00 25.07
CA GLU A 83 -14.11 -26.50 26.01
C GLU A 83 -12.73 -25.95 25.64
N GLY A 84 -12.33 -26.08 24.38
CA GLY A 84 -11.11 -25.47 23.85
C GLY A 84 -11.09 -23.95 24.01
N TYR A 85 -12.25 -23.29 23.89
CA TYR A 85 -12.37 -21.87 24.18
C TYR A 85 -11.99 -21.51 25.62
N LYS A 86 -12.53 -22.25 26.60
CA LYS A 86 -12.29 -21.97 28.02
C LYS A 86 -10.86 -22.29 28.45
N ASN A 87 -10.28 -23.35 27.87
CA ASN A 87 -9.00 -23.86 28.31
C ASN A 87 -7.80 -23.16 27.66
N THR A 88 -7.97 -22.61 26.45
CA THR A 88 -6.81 -22.12 25.68
C THR A 88 -7.14 -20.85 24.89
N VAL A 89 -8.11 -20.91 23.96
CA VAL A 89 -8.30 -19.84 22.96
C VAL A 89 -8.71 -18.50 23.58
N LYS A 90 -9.41 -18.50 24.72
CA LYS A 90 -9.75 -17.25 25.43
C LYS A 90 -8.50 -16.50 25.91
N GLU A 91 -7.50 -17.21 26.42
CA GLU A 91 -6.25 -16.61 26.90
C GLU A 91 -5.44 -16.09 25.71
N GLU A 92 -5.28 -16.89 24.65
CA GLU A 92 -4.57 -16.50 23.42
C GLU A 92 -5.18 -15.25 22.75
N ILE A 93 -6.51 -15.18 22.61
CA ILE A 93 -7.18 -13.98 22.07
C ILE A 93 -6.93 -12.76 22.97
N THR A 94 -6.92 -12.96 24.29
CA THR A 94 -6.70 -11.88 25.26
C THR A 94 -5.28 -11.33 25.13
N GLU A 95 -4.27 -12.20 25.06
CA GLU A 95 -2.86 -11.84 24.84
C GLU A 95 -2.70 -11.08 23.52
N TRP A 96 -3.20 -11.63 22.42
CA TRP A 96 -3.16 -11.01 21.11
C TRP A 96 -3.83 -9.63 21.08
N GLN A 97 -5.02 -9.48 21.66
CA GLN A 97 -5.69 -8.18 21.74
C GLN A 97 -4.92 -7.18 22.61
N ASN A 98 -4.27 -7.64 23.68
CA ASN A 98 -3.47 -6.78 24.54
C ASN A 98 -2.21 -6.30 23.81
N ALA A 99 -1.55 -7.16 23.04
CA ALA A 99 -0.43 -6.77 22.18
C ALA A 99 -0.82 -5.67 21.17
N LEU A 100 -1.95 -5.85 20.47
CA LEU A 100 -2.48 -4.82 19.56
C LEU A 100 -2.82 -3.52 20.28
N LYS A 101 -3.46 -3.59 21.46
CA LYS A 101 -3.79 -2.40 22.27
C LYS A 101 -2.54 -1.65 22.73
N ASN A 102 -1.50 -2.38 23.16
CA ASN A 102 -0.23 -1.79 23.61
C ASN A 102 0.46 -0.99 22.49
N LYS A 103 0.23 -1.37 21.23
CA LYS A 103 0.73 -0.68 20.02
C LYS A 103 -0.27 0.32 19.44
N ASN A 104 -1.38 0.60 20.13
CA ASN A 104 -2.47 1.46 19.64
C ASN A 104 -3.03 1.02 18.29
N ILE A 105 -3.19 -0.29 18.07
CA ILE A 105 -3.72 -0.87 16.84
C ILE A 105 -5.20 -1.26 17.03
N PRO A 106 -6.16 -0.45 16.54
CA PRO A 106 -7.57 -0.75 16.64
C PRO A 106 -8.09 -1.57 15.44
N ASP A 107 -7.22 -2.12 14.60
CA ASP A 107 -7.55 -2.74 13.30
C ASP A 107 -7.51 -4.26 13.35
N TRP A 108 -8.63 -4.87 13.73
CA TRP A 108 -8.68 -6.31 13.95
C TRP A 108 -10.07 -6.91 13.75
N MET A 109 -10.10 -8.22 13.51
CA MET A 109 -11.31 -9.05 13.57
C MET A 109 -11.02 -10.46 14.09
N ILE A 110 -12.03 -11.13 14.63
CA ILE A 110 -11.96 -12.54 15.05
C ILE A 110 -12.94 -13.33 14.18
N VAL A 111 -12.44 -14.40 13.56
CA VAL A 111 -13.21 -15.30 12.71
C VAL A 111 -13.35 -16.65 13.38
N VAL A 112 -14.60 -17.01 13.69
CA VAL A 112 -14.99 -18.29 14.29
C VAL A 112 -15.53 -19.20 13.19
N VAL A 113 -14.84 -20.30 12.92
CA VAL A 113 -15.18 -21.25 11.85
C VAL A 113 -15.85 -22.48 12.47
N HIS A 114 -17.06 -22.80 12.04
CA HIS A 114 -17.71 -24.04 12.41
C HIS A 114 -17.27 -25.19 11.49
N SER A 115 -16.69 -26.23 12.08
CA SER A 115 -16.41 -27.51 11.43
C SER A 115 -17.50 -28.55 11.75
N ASP A 116 -17.66 -29.58 10.91
CA ASP A 116 -18.66 -30.63 11.12
C ASP A 116 -18.33 -31.56 12.29
N GLU A 117 -17.04 -31.67 12.67
CA GLU A 117 -16.62 -32.39 13.88
C GLU A 117 -17.18 -31.75 15.16
N ASN A 118 -17.30 -30.42 15.19
CA ASN A 118 -17.91 -29.69 16.29
C ASN A 118 -19.43 -29.84 16.31
N LYS A 119 -20.09 -30.05 15.17
CA LYS A 119 -21.54 -30.32 15.09
C LYS A 119 -21.90 -31.70 15.66
N MET A 120 -21.02 -32.70 15.49
CA MET A 120 -21.25 -34.09 15.93
C MET A 120 -21.19 -34.29 17.45
N LYS A 121 -20.44 -33.45 18.18
CA LYS A 121 -20.25 -33.57 19.64
C LYS A 121 -21.38 -32.96 20.48
N THR A 122 -22.24 -32.10 19.92
CA THR A 122 -23.31 -31.41 20.65
C THR A 122 -24.70 -32.03 20.44
N LYS A 123 -25.00 -33.13 21.14
CA LYS A 123 -26.35 -33.76 21.18
C LYS A 123 -27.30 -33.18 22.24
N LEU A 124 -26.87 -32.17 23.00
CA LEU A 124 -27.68 -31.44 23.99
C LEU A 124 -27.63 -29.95 23.65
N LEU A 125 -28.80 -29.30 23.58
CA LEU A 125 -28.96 -27.88 23.28
C LEU A 125 -28.07 -27.02 24.20
N PRO A 126 -26.96 -26.44 23.71
CA PRO A 126 -26.14 -25.54 24.52
C PRO A 126 -26.91 -24.23 24.72
N ARG A 127 -26.93 -23.67 25.94
CA ARG A 127 -27.56 -22.35 26.21
C ARG A 127 -26.88 -21.17 25.47
N SER A 128 -25.67 -21.35 24.94
CA SER A 128 -24.93 -20.34 24.16
C SER A 128 -23.84 -21.00 23.31
N SER A 129 -23.63 -20.57 22.06
CA SER A 129 -22.55 -21.07 21.20
C SER A 129 -21.18 -20.51 21.59
N VAL A 130 -20.09 -21.11 21.09
CA VAL A 130 -18.73 -20.57 21.24
C VAL A 130 -18.61 -19.17 20.63
N TYR A 131 -19.23 -18.94 19.48
CA TYR A 131 -19.34 -17.63 18.85
C TYR A 131 -20.02 -16.61 19.79
N ASP A 132 -21.13 -16.96 20.45
CA ASP A 132 -21.82 -16.04 21.37
C ASP A 132 -20.92 -15.68 22.57
N LYS A 133 -20.10 -16.62 23.04
CA LYS A 133 -19.14 -16.38 24.13
C LYS A 133 -18.00 -15.48 23.69
N ILE A 134 -17.36 -15.76 22.56
CA ILE A 134 -16.31 -14.90 22.00
C ILE A 134 -16.87 -13.49 21.74
N LYS A 135 -18.08 -13.39 21.20
CA LYS A 135 -18.75 -12.11 20.95
C LYS A 135 -19.05 -11.33 22.22
N SER A 136 -19.50 -12.01 23.27
CA SER A 136 -19.74 -11.38 24.58
C SER A 136 -18.43 -10.92 25.23
N ASP A 137 -17.38 -11.73 25.16
CA ASP A 137 -16.12 -11.48 25.86
C ASP A 137 -15.27 -10.42 25.13
N PHE A 138 -15.25 -10.42 23.80
CA PHE A 138 -14.35 -9.58 22.98
C PHE A 138 -15.05 -8.59 22.05
N GLY A 139 -16.35 -8.77 21.78
CA GLY A 139 -17.09 -7.89 20.86
C GLY A 139 -17.33 -6.50 21.43
N GLY A 140 -17.57 -6.37 22.74
CA GLY A 140 -17.73 -5.06 23.40
C GLY A 140 -18.66 -4.10 22.65
N LYS A 141 -18.15 -2.91 22.31
CA LYS A 141 -18.85 -1.89 21.49
C LYS A 141 -18.76 -2.14 19.97
N GLN A 142 -17.98 -3.13 19.54
CA GLN A 142 -17.71 -3.48 18.15
C GLN A 142 -18.04 -4.96 17.87
N PRO A 143 -19.26 -5.43 18.19
CA PRO A 143 -19.65 -6.83 18.02
C PRO A 143 -19.58 -7.31 16.57
N GLU A 144 -19.55 -6.40 15.61
CA GLU A 144 -19.40 -6.66 14.18
C GLU A 144 -18.01 -7.17 13.77
N ARG A 145 -17.01 -7.06 14.64
CA ARG A 145 -15.64 -7.59 14.42
C ARG A 145 -15.51 -9.07 14.72
N ILE A 146 -16.54 -9.67 15.30
CA ILE A 146 -16.62 -11.10 15.58
C ILE A 146 -17.52 -11.71 14.51
N VAL A 147 -16.93 -12.52 13.63
CA VAL A 147 -17.60 -13.08 12.45
C VAL A 147 -17.61 -14.60 12.54
N VAL A 148 -18.70 -15.21 12.09
CA VAL A 148 -18.84 -16.67 12.01
C VAL A 148 -18.82 -17.14 10.56
N LEU A 149 -18.16 -18.26 10.30
CA LEU A 149 -18.09 -18.94 9.01
C LEU A 149 -18.44 -20.42 9.15
N GLU A 150 -18.84 -21.04 8.05
CA GLU A 150 -18.84 -22.51 7.93
C GLU A 150 -17.68 -22.93 7.03
N LEU A 151 -16.98 -24.00 7.43
CA LEU A 151 -15.83 -24.50 6.67
C LEU A 151 -16.25 -25.02 5.28
N HIS A 152 -17.33 -25.80 5.25
CA HIS A 152 -17.95 -26.29 4.02
C HIS A 152 -18.99 -25.29 3.54
N ARG A 153 -18.86 -24.85 2.28
CA ARG A 153 -19.69 -23.78 1.68
C ARG A 153 -20.65 -24.29 0.62
N GLU A 154 -20.94 -25.59 0.65
CA GLU A 154 -21.77 -26.26 -0.37
C GLU A 154 -23.25 -25.92 -0.21
N ASP A 155 -23.67 -25.55 1.00
CA ASP A 155 -25.04 -25.13 1.28
C ASP A 155 -25.22 -23.60 1.16
N ARG A 156 -26.47 -23.20 0.93
CA ARG A 156 -26.84 -21.78 0.77
C ARG A 156 -26.40 -20.94 1.98
N LYS A 157 -26.52 -21.50 3.19
CA LYS A 157 -26.22 -20.81 4.44
C LYS A 157 -24.72 -20.54 4.60
N GLY A 158 -23.86 -21.50 4.26
CA GLY A 158 -22.41 -21.30 4.22
C GLY A 158 -22.01 -20.22 3.23
N GLY A 159 -22.66 -20.18 2.06
CA GLY A 159 -22.49 -19.11 1.06
C GLY A 159 -22.87 -17.71 1.58
N GLU A 160 -24.01 -17.58 2.26
CA GLU A 160 -24.47 -16.31 2.85
C GLU A 160 -23.52 -15.79 3.95
N LEU A 161 -23.03 -16.69 4.82
CA LEU A 161 -22.05 -16.34 5.85
C LEU A 161 -20.70 -15.91 5.26
N TRP A 162 -20.27 -16.58 4.19
CA TRP A 162 -19.05 -16.21 3.47
C TRP A 162 -19.12 -14.81 2.85
N GLN A 163 -20.23 -14.48 2.19
CA GLN A 163 -20.43 -13.13 1.65
C GLN A 163 -20.53 -12.07 2.76
N GLY A 164 -21.19 -12.40 3.87
CA GLY A 164 -21.24 -11.53 5.05
C GLY A 164 -19.85 -11.26 5.64
N PHE A 165 -18.99 -12.28 5.70
CA PHE A 165 -17.60 -12.14 6.10
C PHE A 165 -16.79 -11.27 5.14
N LEU A 166 -16.86 -11.52 3.83
CA LEU A 166 -16.13 -10.73 2.84
C LEU A 166 -16.56 -9.26 2.87
N SER A 167 -17.86 -9.00 2.96
CA SER A 167 -18.41 -7.64 3.11
C SER A 167 -17.85 -6.96 4.36
N ARG A 168 -17.84 -7.67 5.50
CA ARG A 168 -17.28 -7.14 6.75
C ARG A 168 -15.78 -6.89 6.67
N LEU A 169 -15.02 -7.81 6.10
CA LEU A 169 -13.57 -7.68 5.92
C LEU A 169 -13.24 -6.48 5.02
N ARG A 170 -13.94 -6.31 3.90
CA ARG A 170 -13.78 -5.14 3.03
C ARG A 170 -14.05 -3.84 3.78
N GLN A 171 -15.14 -3.77 4.53
CA GLN A 171 -15.49 -2.60 5.33
C GLN A 171 -14.41 -2.26 6.37
N LEU A 172 -13.96 -3.25 7.14
CA LEU A 172 -12.98 -3.04 8.20
C LEU A 172 -11.59 -2.69 7.63
N LEU A 173 -11.18 -3.32 6.52
CA LEU A 173 -9.96 -2.95 5.80
C LEU A 173 -10.02 -1.50 5.33
N LEU A 174 -11.11 -1.06 4.68
CA LEU A 174 -11.25 0.34 4.26
C LEU A 174 -11.23 1.32 5.43
N GLN A 175 -11.78 0.94 6.58
CA GLN A 175 -11.67 1.76 7.79
C GLN A 175 -10.22 1.88 8.28
N ALA A 176 -9.44 0.81 8.20
CA ALA A 176 -8.00 0.82 8.50
C ALA A 176 -7.26 1.78 7.56
N PHE A 177 -7.44 1.59 6.25
CA PHE A 177 -6.87 2.45 5.21
C PHE A 177 -7.19 3.92 5.46
N THR A 178 -8.46 4.24 5.75
CA THR A 178 -8.90 5.63 5.95
C THR A 178 -8.20 6.29 7.13
N ARG A 179 -8.03 5.57 8.25
CA ARG A 179 -7.32 6.11 9.43
C ARG A 179 -5.85 6.34 9.13
N HIS A 180 -5.18 5.38 8.51
CA HIS A 180 -3.77 5.52 8.16
C HIS A 180 -3.54 6.63 7.14
N LEU A 181 -4.39 6.71 6.12
CA LEU A 181 -4.35 7.74 5.10
C LEU A 181 -4.47 9.15 5.72
N GLN A 182 -5.45 9.34 6.61
CA GLN A 182 -5.67 10.65 7.25
C GLN A 182 -4.43 11.12 8.02
N LYS A 183 -3.88 10.28 8.90
CA LYS A 183 -2.66 10.59 9.68
C LYS A 183 -1.48 10.88 8.74
N TYR A 184 -1.40 10.15 7.64
CA TYR A 184 -0.32 10.30 6.66
C TYR A 184 -0.42 11.60 5.85
N GLU A 185 -1.60 11.92 5.32
CA GLU A 185 -1.85 13.15 4.55
C GLU A 185 -1.61 14.40 5.39
N ASP A 186 -1.97 14.39 6.68
CA ASP A 186 -1.73 15.52 7.57
C ASP A 186 -0.22 15.74 7.81
N ASN A 187 0.56 14.66 8.00
CA ASN A 187 2.02 14.74 8.11
C ASN A 187 2.67 15.22 6.79
N MET A 188 2.22 14.69 5.64
CA MET A 188 2.68 15.12 4.32
C MET A 188 2.39 16.60 4.07
N ARG A 189 1.20 17.10 4.44
CA ARG A 189 0.83 18.52 4.32
C ARG A 189 1.78 19.40 5.15
N ALA A 190 2.03 19.03 6.40
CA ALA A 190 2.97 19.75 7.26
C ALA A 190 4.40 19.78 6.68
N GLN A 191 4.84 18.70 6.02
CA GLN A 191 6.13 18.66 5.34
C GLN A 191 6.16 19.53 4.07
N ARG A 192 5.05 19.62 3.31
CA ARG A 192 4.92 20.48 2.12
C ARG A 192 4.88 21.97 2.46
N GLU A 193 4.32 22.34 3.60
CA GLU A 193 4.31 23.72 4.09
C GLU A 193 5.72 24.23 4.38
N LYS A 194 6.59 23.35 4.89
CA LYS A 194 8.01 23.62 5.19
C LYS A 194 8.94 23.56 3.98
N ARG A 195 8.42 23.53 2.76
CA ARG A 195 9.24 23.34 1.54
C ARG A 195 10.27 24.43 1.26
N ASN A 196 10.11 25.60 1.89
CA ASN A 196 11.03 26.73 1.79
C ASN A 196 12.01 26.79 2.98
N ASP A 197 11.87 25.90 3.97
CA ASP A 197 12.70 25.90 5.16
C ASP A 197 14.10 25.37 4.83
N ILE A 198 15.10 25.92 5.53
CA ILE A 198 16.48 25.46 5.44
C ILE A 198 16.54 24.00 5.93
N GLY A 199 17.07 23.10 5.10
CA GLY A 199 17.17 21.67 5.41
C GLY A 199 16.04 20.82 4.84
N TRP A 200 15.00 21.43 4.24
CA TRP A 200 14.04 20.68 3.43
C TRP A 200 14.73 20.09 2.18
N ASN A 201 14.29 18.91 1.73
CA ASN A 201 14.83 18.22 0.57
C ASN A 201 13.69 17.58 -0.24
N PHE A 202 13.68 17.82 -1.55
CA PHE A 202 12.66 17.31 -2.45
C PHE A 202 12.62 15.78 -2.51
N GLN A 203 13.75 15.09 -2.56
CA GLN A 203 13.81 13.63 -2.66
C GLN A 203 13.20 12.97 -1.41
N ASN A 204 13.44 13.55 -0.23
CA ASN A 204 12.79 13.08 1.01
C ASN A 204 11.26 13.28 0.96
N TYR A 205 10.79 14.41 0.43
CA TYR A 205 9.35 14.66 0.24
C TYR A 205 8.75 13.81 -0.89
N PHE A 206 9.52 13.53 -1.94
CA PHE A 206 9.15 12.67 -3.05
C PHE A 206 8.75 11.29 -2.55
N ILE A 207 9.59 10.66 -1.72
CA ILE A 207 9.27 9.35 -1.12
C ILE A 207 7.97 9.41 -0.31
N VAL A 208 7.72 10.51 0.41
CA VAL A 208 6.50 10.67 1.19
C VAL A 208 5.27 10.75 0.29
N GLN A 209 5.28 11.59 -0.74
CA GLN A 209 4.14 11.72 -1.65
C GLN A 209 3.97 10.47 -2.54
N GLU A 210 5.06 9.78 -2.87
CA GLU A 210 5.00 8.53 -3.63
C GLU A 210 4.32 7.40 -2.83
N GLU A 211 4.60 7.26 -1.53
CA GLU A 211 3.93 6.27 -0.68
C GLU A 211 2.41 6.51 -0.62
N LEU A 212 1.97 7.77 -0.71
CA LEU A 212 0.55 8.10 -0.87
C LEU A 212 0.03 7.60 -2.24
N GLY A 213 0.80 7.77 -3.30
CA GLY A 213 0.52 7.19 -4.61
C GLY A 213 0.36 5.67 -4.55
N PHE A 214 1.27 4.96 -3.88
CA PHE A 214 1.16 3.50 -3.71
C PHE A 214 -0.08 3.06 -2.94
N MET A 215 -0.54 3.85 -1.97
CA MET A 215 -1.80 3.56 -1.27
C MET A 215 -3.01 3.65 -2.19
N PHE A 216 -3.05 4.66 -3.07
CA PHE A 216 -4.09 4.75 -4.10
C PHE A 216 -3.99 3.60 -5.11
N GLU A 217 -2.78 3.20 -5.50
CA GLU A 217 -2.56 2.01 -6.32
C GLU A 217 -3.13 0.75 -5.66
N MET A 218 -2.87 0.52 -4.36
CA MET A 218 -3.42 -0.61 -3.59
C MET A 218 -4.95 -0.67 -3.57
N LEU A 219 -5.62 0.49 -3.70
CA LEU A 219 -7.08 0.60 -3.77
C LEU A 219 -7.60 0.56 -5.22
N GLY A 220 -6.73 0.39 -6.22
CA GLY A 220 -7.07 0.44 -7.63
C GLY A 220 -7.42 1.83 -8.15
N LEU A 221 -7.13 2.89 -7.38
CA LEU A 221 -7.39 4.28 -7.70
C LEU A 221 -6.23 4.90 -8.48
N TYR A 222 -5.95 4.35 -9.65
CA TYR A 222 -4.77 4.71 -10.44
C TYR A 222 -4.79 6.16 -10.93
N ASP A 223 -5.96 6.75 -11.15
CA ASP A 223 -6.07 8.18 -11.48
C ASP A 223 -5.62 9.05 -10.29
N ASP A 224 -6.07 8.74 -9.06
CA ASP A 224 -5.65 9.44 -7.85
C ASP A 224 -4.15 9.24 -7.57
N ALA A 225 -3.61 8.04 -7.88
CA ALA A 225 -2.17 7.78 -7.83
C ALA A 225 -1.40 8.61 -8.86
N LEU A 226 -1.89 8.71 -10.10
CA LEU A 226 -1.24 9.48 -11.18
C LEU A 226 -1.13 10.95 -10.81
N ILE A 227 -2.18 11.52 -10.20
CA ILE A 227 -2.16 12.89 -9.68
C ILE A 227 -0.98 13.11 -8.71
N GLN A 228 -0.61 12.13 -7.89
CA GLN A 228 0.52 12.29 -6.97
C GLN A 228 1.85 12.46 -7.70
N TYR A 229 2.06 11.71 -8.79
CA TYR A 229 3.26 11.85 -9.60
C TYR A 229 3.23 13.13 -10.44
N ASP A 230 2.09 13.51 -11.00
CA ASP A 230 1.92 14.78 -11.72
C ASP A 230 2.20 16.00 -10.82
N GLU A 231 1.77 15.95 -9.55
CA GLU A 231 2.08 17.00 -8.58
C GLU A 231 3.57 17.04 -8.22
N LEU A 232 4.23 15.89 -8.08
CA LEU A 232 5.67 15.81 -7.84
C LEU A 232 6.47 16.39 -9.01
N ASP A 233 6.05 16.07 -10.23
CA ASP A 233 6.65 16.55 -11.46
C ASP A 233 6.61 18.08 -11.55
N ALA A 234 5.40 18.64 -11.38
CA ALA A 234 5.16 20.08 -11.40
C ALA A 234 5.90 20.81 -10.27
N LEU A 235 5.91 20.22 -9.05
CA LEU A 235 6.63 20.80 -7.91
C LEU A 235 8.14 20.85 -8.18
N PHE A 236 8.71 19.80 -8.77
CA PHE A 236 10.12 19.78 -9.12
C PHE A 236 10.44 20.84 -10.18
N THR A 237 9.67 20.89 -11.26
CA THR A 237 9.83 21.90 -12.33
C THR A 237 9.78 23.32 -11.74
N GLN A 238 8.87 23.58 -10.80
CA GLN A 238 8.79 24.85 -10.10
C GLN A 238 10.08 25.19 -9.34
N PHE A 239 10.70 24.23 -8.66
CA PHE A 239 11.98 24.45 -7.98
C PHE A 239 13.12 24.77 -8.95
N VAL A 240 13.17 24.12 -10.11
CA VAL A 240 14.17 24.40 -11.14
C VAL A 240 14.00 25.83 -11.69
N VAL A 241 12.77 26.24 -11.99
CA VAL A 241 12.47 27.61 -12.46
C VAL A 241 12.84 28.67 -11.40
N ASN A 242 12.52 28.39 -10.14
CA ASN A 242 12.89 29.28 -9.02
C ASN A 242 14.41 29.40 -8.88
N HIS A 243 15.13 28.29 -9.04
CA HIS A 243 16.59 28.28 -9.03
C HIS A 243 17.18 29.11 -10.16
N ALA A 244 16.65 28.96 -11.39
CA ALA A 244 17.03 29.77 -12.55
C ALA A 244 16.80 31.27 -12.31
N SER A 245 15.81 31.62 -11.49
CA SER A 245 15.49 32.99 -11.09
C SER A 245 16.35 33.52 -9.92
N GLY A 246 17.38 32.77 -9.51
CA GLY A 246 18.34 33.17 -8.48
C GLY A 246 17.98 32.73 -7.05
N GLN A 247 16.93 31.92 -6.85
CA GLN A 247 16.62 31.38 -5.52
C GLN A 247 17.59 30.24 -5.16
N ALA A 248 18.10 30.27 -3.92
CA ALA A 248 18.94 29.21 -3.42
C ALA A 248 18.12 27.96 -3.10
N VAL A 249 18.44 26.85 -3.78
CA VAL A 249 17.82 25.53 -3.56
C VAL A 249 18.92 24.53 -3.19
N PRO A 250 19.37 24.48 -1.92
CA PRO A 250 20.59 23.76 -1.56
C PRO A 250 20.58 22.27 -1.90
N TRP A 251 19.44 21.60 -1.74
CA TRP A 251 19.28 20.18 -2.03
C TRP A 251 19.35 19.83 -3.52
N LEU A 252 19.20 20.82 -4.43
CA LEU A 252 19.24 20.58 -5.87
C LEU A 252 20.65 20.19 -6.35
N ARG A 253 21.69 20.60 -5.62
CA ARG A 253 23.09 20.35 -5.98
C ARG A 253 23.43 18.88 -6.16
N THR A 254 22.83 18.00 -5.36
CA THR A 254 23.08 16.54 -5.45
C THR A 254 22.56 15.95 -6.76
N LEU A 255 21.55 16.55 -7.38
CA LEU A 255 20.96 16.09 -8.63
C LEU A 255 21.76 16.52 -9.87
N VAL A 256 22.64 17.52 -9.71
CA VAL A 256 23.39 18.17 -10.80
C VAL A 256 24.74 17.48 -11.06
N GLU A 257 25.08 16.43 -10.33
CA GLU A 257 26.29 15.65 -10.58
C GLU A 257 26.34 15.10 -12.02
N PRO A 258 27.53 15.00 -12.64
CA PRO A 258 27.67 14.57 -14.02
C PRO A 258 27.01 13.21 -14.27
N CYS A 259 26.09 13.17 -15.24
CA CYS A 259 25.37 11.94 -15.54
C CYS A 259 26.31 10.94 -16.22
N LYS A 260 26.37 9.71 -15.67
CA LYS A 260 27.18 8.60 -16.21
C LYS A 260 26.47 7.83 -17.32
N SER A 261 25.14 7.76 -17.29
CA SER A 261 24.33 7.09 -18.30
C SER A 261 22.86 7.47 -18.19
N TRP A 262 22.15 7.54 -19.32
CA TRP A 262 20.70 7.72 -19.34
C TRP A 262 20.05 6.62 -20.18
N ALA A 263 19.19 5.82 -19.56
CA ALA A 263 18.47 4.72 -20.21
C ALA A 263 17.39 5.20 -21.21
N GLY A 264 17.17 6.52 -21.32
CA GLY A 264 16.11 7.09 -22.16
C GLY A 264 14.71 6.78 -21.63
N LEU A 265 13.72 6.92 -22.51
CA LEU A 265 12.30 6.68 -22.24
C LEU A 265 12.06 5.20 -21.86
N CYS A 266 11.60 4.95 -20.64
CA CYS A 266 11.28 3.61 -20.17
C CYS A 266 9.77 3.44 -19.92
N LEU A 267 9.17 2.41 -20.50
CA LEU A 267 7.76 2.06 -20.32
C LEU A 267 7.57 0.82 -19.44
N GLN A 268 8.58 0.51 -18.62
CA GLN A 268 8.51 -0.63 -17.71
C GLN A 268 7.37 -0.44 -16.71
N LYS A 269 6.57 -1.50 -16.54
CA LYS A 269 5.48 -1.54 -15.56
C LYS A 269 5.93 -1.71 -14.10
N PRO A 270 6.93 -2.56 -13.76
CA PRO A 270 7.33 -2.76 -12.37
C PRO A 270 8.07 -1.54 -11.79
N ILE A 271 7.97 -1.35 -10.48
CA ILE A 271 8.73 -0.32 -9.76
C ILE A 271 10.22 -0.66 -9.82
N SER A 272 11.03 0.29 -10.26
CA SER A 272 12.48 0.18 -10.21
C SER A 272 12.98 0.47 -8.79
N TRP A 273 12.96 -0.56 -7.91
CA TRP A 273 13.39 -0.44 -6.51
C TRP A 273 14.82 0.09 -6.34
N GLU A 274 15.72 -0.23 -7.26
CA GLU A 274 17.09 0.30 -7.28
C GLU A 274 17.10 1.83 -7.36
N LYS A 275 16.49 2.40 -8.40
CA LYS A 275 16.32 3.86 -8.56
C LYS A 275 15.57 4.49 -7.39
N ARG A 276 14.54 3.83 -6.88
CA ARG A 276 13.79 4.32 -5.71
C ARG A 276 14.69 4.42 -4.47
N ASN A 277 15.55 3.43 -4.23
CA ASN A 277 16.52 3.48 -3.14
C ASN A 277 17.53 4.61 -3.33
N LEU A 278 18.00 4.86 -4.57
CA LEU A 278 18.85 6.03 -4.86
C LEU A 278 18.15 7.35 -4.53
N ILE A 279 16.85 7.50 -4.84
CA ILE A 279 16.07 8.68 -4.45
C ILE A 279 16.01 8.79 -2.92
N LYS A 280 15.72 7.70 -2.22
CA LYS A 280 15.64 7.66 -0.76
C LYS A 280 16.96 8.03 -0.08
N ASP A 281 18.07 7.59 -0.65
CA ASP A 281 19.42 7.82 -0.14
C ASP A 281 20.01 9.17 -0.60
N ASN A 282 19.23 9.98 -1.32
CA ASN A 282 19.64 11.26 -1.90
C ASN A 282 20.82 11.17 -2.89
N ALA A 283 20.96 10.02 -3.57
CA ALA A 283 22.08 9.68 -4.45
C ALA A 283 21.69 9.57 -5.94
N VAL A 284 20.45 9.91 -6.30
CA VAL A 284 19.96 9.85 -7.68
C VAL A 284 20.49 11.05 -8.49
N SER A 285 20.74 10.86 -9.79
CA SER A 285 20.96 11.99 -10.70
C SER A 285 19.65 12.61 -11.20
N LEU A 286 19.69 13.84 -11.72
CA LEU A 286 18.54 14.51 -12.34
C LEU A 286 17.82 13.61 -13.36
N LEU A 287 18.60 13.01 -14.28
CA LEU A 287 18.05 12.19 -15.36
C LEU A 287 17.43 10.88 -14.87
N GLU A 288 17.99 10.29 -13.81
CA GLU A 288 17.42 9.09 -13.20
C GLU A 288 16.12 9.39 -12.45
N LEU A 289 16.06 10.52 -11.72
CA LEU A 289 14.84 10.97 -11.05
C LEU A 289 13.72 11.25 -12.05
N ARG A 290 14.02 12.03 -13.09
CA ARG A 290 13.05 12.37 -14.16
C ARG A 290 12.57 11.12 -14.89
N ASN A 291 13.47 10.21 -15.25
CA ASN A 291 13.08 8.97 -15.90
C ASN A 291 12.25 8.06 -14.98
N TYR A 292 12.61 7.97 -13.70
CA TYR A 292 11.84 7.21 -12.72
C TYR A 292 10.41 7.75 -12.61
N LEU A 293 10.25 9.06 -12.41
CA LEU A 293 8.95 9.72 -12.30
C LEU A 293 8.09 9.46 -13.55
N PHE A 294 8.64 9.71 -14.73
CA PHE A 294 7.92 9.51 -15.98
C PHE A 294 7.54 8.04 -16.23
N THR A 295 8.42 7.11 -15.86
CA THR A 295 8.13 5.66 -15.93
C THR A 295 6.94 5.30 -15.03
N ARG A 296 6.85 5.89 -13.82
CA ARG A 296 5.71 5.67 -12.91
C ARG A 296 4.41 6.23 -13.50
N GLN A 297 4.42 7.44 -14.07
CA GLN A 297 3.26 8.00 -14.78
C GLN A 297 2.81 7.08 -15.94
N CYS A 298 3.76 6.58 -16.73
CA CYS A 298 3.48 5.63 -17.82
C CYS A 298 2.82 4.34 -17.32
N ALA A 299 3.38 3.75 -16.27
CA ALA A 299 2.84 2.52 -15.68
C ALA A 299 1.38 2.71 -15.25
N LEU A 300 1.06 3.84 -14.60
CA LEU A 300 -0.30 4.19 -14.18
C LEU A 300 -1.22 4.45 -15.37
N LEU A 301 -0.77 5.21 -16.38
CA LEU A 301 -1.52 5.46 -17.61
C LEU A 301 -1.87 4.16 -18.36
N LEU A 302 -0.98 3.17 -18.36
CA LEU A 302 -1.26 1.85 -18.92
C LEU A 302 -2.33 1.10 -18.10
N LEU A 303 -2.34 1.24 -16.77
CA LEU A 303 -3.34 0.61 -15.88
C LEU A 303 -4.74 1.21 -16.08
N VAL A 304 -4.84 2.51 -16.32
CA VAL A 304 -6.11 3.20 -16.68
C VAL A 304 -6.43 3.13 -18.18
N LYS A 305 -5.65 2.37 -18.96
CA LYS A 305 -5.84 2.16 -20.41
C LYS A 305 -5.80 3.44 -21.24
N ARG A 306 -4.93 4.39 -20.90
CA ARG A 306 -4.69 5.66 -21.61
C ARG A 306 -3.29 5.74 -22.27
N PRO A 307 -2.91 4.80 -23.16
CA PRO A 307 -1.56 4.80 -23.75
C PRO A 307 -1.30 5.97 -24.70
N ALA A 308 -2.33 6.56 -25.31
CA ALA A 308 -2.17 7.73 -26.18
C ALA A 308 -1.64 8.95 -25.40
N GLU A 309 -2.07 9.11 -24.14
CA GLU A 309 -1.61 10.18 -23.27
C GLU A 309 -0.12 10.04 -22.93
N ILE A 310 0.41 8.83 -22.89
CA ILE A 310 1.86 8.60 -22.71
C ILE A 310 2.64 9.22 -23.87
N VAL A 311 2.19 9.00 -25.11
CA VAL A 311 2.86 9.53 -26.30
C VAL A 311 2.82 11.06 -26.30
N GLN A 312 1.69 11.64 -25.92
CA GLN A 312 1.54 13.09 -25.80
C GLN A 312 2.50 13.66 -24.74
N ARG A 313 2.49 13.09 -23.52
CA ARG A 313 3.33 13.55 -22.41
C ARG A 313 4.83 13.30 -22.64
N ALA A 314 5.20 12.29 -23.44
CA ALA A 314 6.60 11.96 -23.69
C ALA A 314 7.36 13.09 -24.40
N ILE A 315 6.71 13.83 -25.31
CA ILE A 315 7.35 14.94 -26.02
C ILE A 315 7.68 16.07 -25.04
N ASP A 316 6.69 16.46 -24.21
CA ASP A 316 6.84 17.50 -23.21
C ASP A 316 7.92 17.10 -22.19
N TYR A 317 7.86 15.87 -21.67
CA TYR A 317 8.88 15.31 -20.78
C TYR A 317 10.30 15.41 -21.36
N LEU A 318 10.50 14.99 -22.61
CA LEU A 318 11.82 15.01 -23.25
C LEU A 318 12.32 16.46 -23.41
N HIS A 319 11.44 17.36 -23.83
CA HIS A 319 11.80 18.76 -24.02
C HIS A 319 12.13 19.44 -22.68
N GLU A 320 11.27 19.28 -21.67
CA GLU A 320 11.45 19.83 -20.33
C GLU A 320 12.74 19.32 -19.69
N THR A 321 13.00 18.01 -19.75
CA THR A 321 14.23 17.41 -19.21
C THR A 321 15.48 18.04 -19.83
N VAL A 322 15.49 18.27 -21.16
CA VAL A 322 16.61 18.94 -21.84
C VAL A 322 16.77 20.39 -21.40
N GLN A 323 15.67 21.13 -21.20
CA GLN A 323 15.75 22.51 -20.71
C GLN A 323 16.29 22.57 -19.28
N GLU A 324 15.86 21.66 -18.42
CA GLU A 324 16.32 21.59 -17.04
C GLU A 324 17.81 21.25 -16.93
N MET A 325 18.29 20.31 -17.74
CA MET A 325 19.73 20.04 -17.83
C MET A 325 20.53 21.28 -18.22
N LYS A 326 20.01 22.12 -19.14
CA LYS A 326 20.68 23.36 -19.54
C LYS A 326 20.66 24.39 -18.41
N VAL A 327 19.50 24.59 -17.80
CA VAL A 327 19.30 25.55 -16.69
C VAL A 327 20.19 25.19 -15.49
N LEU A 328 20.33 23.90 -15.21
CA LEU A 328 21.13 23.38 -14.11
C LEU A 328 22.59 23.10 -14.50
N GLU A 329 22.99 23.39 -15.73
CA GLU A 329 24.35 23.18 -16.25
C GLU A 329 24.87 21.73 -16.05
N VAL A 330 23.98 20.74 -16.15
CA VAL A 330 24.32 19.32 -15.97
C VAL A 330 25.21 18.84 -17.11
N SER A 331 26.44 18.44 -16.77
CA SER A 331 27.39 17.89 -17.74
C SER A 331 27.10 16.43 -18.03
N LEU A 332 27.07 16.06 -19.31
CA LEU A 332 27.10 14.67 -19.73
C LEU A 332 28.56 14.22 -19.76
N ASN A 333 28.92 13.19 -18.98
CA ASN A 333 30.22 12.55 -19.12
C ASN A 333 30.24 11.88 -20.50
N ARG A 334 30.86 12.55 -21.48
CA ARG A 334 31.29 11.89 -22.70
C ARG A 334 32.49 11.03 -22.32
N GLU A 335 32.24 9.81 -21.85
CA GLU A 335 33.27 8.80 -22.06
C GLU A 335 33.56 8.78 -23.57
N PRO A 336 34.82 8.87 -24.01
CA PRO A 336 35.13 8.84 -25.41
C PRO A 336 34.62 7.51 -25.95
N TYR A 337 33.54 7.56 -26.71
CA TYR A 337 33.01 6.44 -27.49
C TYR A 337 34.22 5.81 -28.18
N THR A 338 34.64 4.64 -27.70
CA THR A 338 35.61 3.83 -28.44
C THR A 338 34.80 3.27 -29.59
N THR A 339 34.78 4.00 -30.70
CA THR A 339 34.10 3.63 -31.93
C THR A 339 34.78 2.37 -32.45
N CYS A 340 34.29 1.20 -32.02
CA CYS A 340 34.72 -0.09 -32.52
C CYS A 340 34.03 -0.34 -33.87
N ILE A 341 34.25 0.56 -34.84
CA ILE A 341 33.98 0.25 -36.25
C ILE A 341 35.27 -0.38 -36.77
N ARG A 342 35.37 -1.69 -36.62
CA ARG A 342 36.28 -2.49 -37.44
C ARG A 342 35.85 -2.27 -38.89
N GLN A 343 36.64 -1.51 -39.64
CA GLN A 343 36.61 -1.55 -41.10
C GLN A 343 36.91 -2.99 -41.52
N SER A 344 35.88 -3.75 -41.90
CA SER A 344 36.07 -4.95 -42.70
C SER A 344 36.43 -4.50 -44.12
N ARG A 345 37.73 -4.40 -44.40
CA ARG A 345 38.22 -4.42 -45.78
C ARG A 345 37.83 -5.77 -46.40
N LYS A 346 37.12 -5.73 -47.52
CA LYS A 346 37.29 -6.66 -48.63
C LYS A 346 37.54 -5.85 -49.86
#